data_AF-A0A2I0PW91-F1
#
_entry.id   AF-A0A2I0PW91-F1
#
_cell.length_a   1.000
_cell.length_b   1.000
_cell.length_c   1.000
_cell.angle_alpha   90.00
_cell.angle_beta   90.00
_cell.angle_gamma   90.00
#
_symmetry.space_group_name_H-M   'P 1'
#
loop_
_entity.id
_entity.type
_entity.pdbx_description
1 polymer ?
#
loop_
_entity_poly.entity_id
_entity_poly.type
_entity_poly.pdbx_seq_one_letter_code
_entity_poly.pdbx_strand_id
1 'polypeptide(L)'
;MAVAEIIGAAIGVMLLVVVAYMLVGSVLTAAEVVSTAQKDLTLQNEERMRTSLVITDKNKDSNILNISITNTGSEIISDKTHMDIFTSLVGGSTGYWHLTYNTACGIEGTWCIPSDKGIVPDAIHPNQLDPDEKMWIMATSPTGTTPGWCQVVTSNGVSDSAYI
;
A
#
# COMPACT_ATOMS: atom_id res chain seq x y z
N MET A 1 -32.38 58.19 -23.76
CA MET A 1 -31.67 57.06 -24.39
C MET A 1 -30.24 56.92 -23.85
N ALA A 2 -29.39 57.94 -23.93
CA ALA A 2 -27.98 57.86 -23.48
C ALA A 2 -27.73 57.37 -22.03
N VAL A 3 -28.58 57.73 -21.06
CA VAL A 3 -28.39 57.34 -19.64
C VAL A 3 -28.57 55.82 -19.43
N ALA A 4 -29.51 55.20 -20.15
CA ALA A 4 -29.75 53.75 -20.03
C ALA A 4 -28.60 52.94 -20.62
N GLU A 5 -27.99 53.42 -21.71
CA GLU A 5 -26.83 52.78 -22.35
C GLU A 5 -25.58 52.85 -21.45
N ILE A 6 -25.34 53.99 -20.78
CA ILE A 6 -24.22 54.16 -19.84
C ILE A 6 -24.37 53.23 -18.62
N ILE A 7 -25.57 53.15 -18.05
CA ILE A 7 -25.84 52.27 -16.90
C ILE A 7 -25.70 50.80 -17.31
N GLY A 8 -26.21 50.41 -18.49
CA GLY A 8 -26.05 49.06 -19.03
C GLY A 8 -24.59 48.68 -19.23
N ALA A 9 -23.78 49.59 -19.79
CA ALA A 9 -22.34 49.39 -19.96
C ALA A 9 -21.60 49.24 -18.61
N ALA A 10 -21.93 50.08 -17.62
CA ALA A 10 -21.33 50.00 -16.29
C ALA A 10 -21.63 48.66 -15.58
N ILE A 11 -22.89 48.20 -15.66
CA ILE A 11 -23.30 46.90 -15.12
C ILE A 11 -22.59 45.75 -15.86
N GLY A 12 -22.49 45.83 -17.19
CA GLY A 12 -21.79 44.83 -18.00
C GLY A 12 -20.32 44.68 -17.60
N VAL A 13 -19.61 45.80 -17.43
CA VAL A 13 -18.22 45.78 -16.96
C VAL A 13 -18.12 45.22 -15.54
N MET A 14 -19.02 45.61 -14.64
CA MET A 14 -19.02 45.08 -13.26
C MET A 14 -19.23 43.56 -13.23
N LEU A 15 -20.17 43.05 -14.02
CA LEU A 15 -20.41 41.60 -14.15
C LEU A 15 -19.19 40.88 -14.74
N LEU A 16 -18.51 41.46 -15.73
CA LEU A 16 -17.28 40.88 -16.28
C LEU A 16 -16.17 40.78 -15.23
N VAL A 17 -16.01 41.79 -14.37
CA VAL A 17 -15.03 41.75 -13.27
C VAL A 17 -15.37 40.64 -12.28
N VAL A 18 -16.64 40.48 -11.91
CA VAL A 18 -17.07 39.41 -10.99
C VAL A 18 -16.81 38.03 -11.60
N VAL A 19 -17.18 37.82 -12.86
CA VAL A 19 -16.92 36.56 -13.58
C VAL A 19 -15.43 36.29 -13.68
N ALA A 20 -14.62 37.30 -14.01
CA ALA A 20 -13.17 37.16 -14.08
C ALA A 20 -12.58 36.75 -12.72
N TYR A 21 -13.03 37.36 -11.62
CA TYR A 21 -12.59 37.00 -10.28
C TYR A 21 -12.97 35.55 -9.91
N MET A 22 -14.21 35.14 -10.19
CA MET A 22 -14.65 33.76 -9.98
C MET A 22 -13.84 32.77 -10.82
N LEU A 23 -13.56 33.10 -12.08
CA LEU A 23 -12.82 32.24 -13.00
C LEU A 23 -11.37 32.07 -12.53
N VAL A 24 -10.70 33.16 -12.17
CA VAL A 24 -9.32 33.11 -11.63
C VAL A 24 -9.25 32.30 -10.34
N GLY A 25 -10.18 32.51 -9.40
CA GLY A 25 -10.22 31.74 -8.15
C GLY A 25 -10.48 30.25 -8.38
N SER A 26 -11.38 29.91 -9.31
CA SER A 26 -11.69 28.52 -9.66
C SER A 26 -10.50 27.83 -10.34
N VAL A 27 -9.81 28.52 -11.24
CA VAL A 27 -8.64 27.97 -11.93
C VAL A 27 -7.47 27.79 -10.96
N LEU A 28 -7.24 28.73 -10.05
CA LEU A 28 -6.16 28.64 -9.06
C LEU A 28 -6.38 27.46 -8.10
N THR A 29 -7.58 27.32 -7.56
CA THR A 29 -7.93 26.19 -6.67
C THR A 29 -7.82 24.85 -7.40
N ALA A 30 -8.30 24.76 -8.65
CA ALA A 30 -8.11 23.57 -9.46
C ALA A 30 -6.63 23.26 -9.71
N ALA A 31 -5.80 24.28 -9.99
CA ALA A 31 -4.37 24.10 -10.19
C ALA A 31 -3.65 23.62 -8.93
N GLU A 32 -4.00 24.12 -7.75
CA GLU A 32 -3.45 23.67 -6.46
C GLU A 32 -3.80 22.20 -6.18
N VAL A 33 -5.05 21.80 -6.40
CA VAL A 33 -5.49 20.41 -6.22
C VAL A 33 -4.74 19.49 -7.17
N VAL A 34 -4.63 19.85 -8.45
CA VAL A 34 -3.90 19.06 -9.45
C VAL A 34 -2.41 18.97 -9.09
N SER A 35 -1.79 20.09 -8.70
CA SER A 35 -0.37 20.12 -8.33
C SER A 35 -0.09 19.27 -7.09
N THR A 36 -0.99 19.29 -6.11
CA THR A 36 -0.85 18.47 -4.89
C THR A 36 -1.01 17.00 -5.22
N ALA A 37 -2.04 16.63 -5.98
CA ALA A 37 -2.25 15.25 -6.40
C ALA A 37 -1.07 14.71 -7.24
N GLN A 38 -0.50 15.50 -8.14
CA GLN A 38 0.69 15.11 -8.90
C GLN A 38 1.91 14.89 -8.01
N LYS A 39 2.10 15.75 -7.00
CA LYS A 39 3.18 15.59 -6.02
C LYS A 39 3.00 14.29 -5.23
N ASP A 40 1.81 14.02 -4.72
CA ASP A 40 1.52 12.82 -3.93
C ASP A 40 1.71 11.54 -4.77
N LEU A 41 1.24 11.52 -6.02
CA LEU A 41 1.47 10.42 -6.95
C LEU A 41 2.96 10.20 -7.24
N THR A 42 3.74 11.28 -7.31
CA THR A 42 5.19 11.18 -7.54
C THR A 42 5.90 10.57 -6.33
N LEU A 43 5.57 11.05 -5.12
CA LEU A 43 6.13 10.51 -3.87
C LEU A 43 5.76 9.03 -3.69
N GLN A 44 4.49 8.67 -3.90
CA GLN A 44 4.05 7.29 -3.79
C GLN A 44 4.75 6.38 -4.81
N ASN A 45 4.96 6.85 -6.05
CA ASN A 45 5.71 6.08 -7.04
C ASN A 45 7.20 5.96 -6.69
N GLU A 46 7.80 7.01 -6.10
CA GLU A 46 9.19 6.97 -5.63
C GLU A 46 9.37 5.94 -4.51
N GLU A 47 8.49 5.93 -3.51
CA GLU A 47 8.45 4.93 -2.44
C GLU A 47 8.31 3.51 -3.03
N ARG A 48 7.39 3.31 -3.99
CA ARG A 48 7.20 2.02 -4.66
C ARG A 48 8.41 1.56 -5.46
N MET A 49 9.10 2.48 -6.15
CA MET A 49 10.33 2.16 -6.89
C MET A 49 11.50 1.80 -5.97
N ARG A 50 11.53 2.36 -4.77
CA ARG A 50 12.55 2.08 -3.74
C ARG A 50 12.23 0.86 -2.89
N THR A 51 10.98 0.41 -2.86
CA THR A 51 10.58 -0.78 -2.12
C THR A 51 10.86 -2.02 -2.93
N SER A 52 11.56 -2.99 -2.34
CA SER A 52 11.77 -4.30 -2.93
C SER A 52 11.83 -5.34 -1.84
N LEU A 53 11.18 -6.48 -2.07
CA LEU A 53 11.12 -7.57 -1.10
C LEU A 53 11.39 -8.89 -1.80
N VAL A 54 12.01 -9.81 -1.07
CA VAL A 54 12.28 -11.16 -1.56
C VAL A 54 11.87 -12.17 -0.50
N ILE A 55 11.14 -13.20 -0.91
CA ILE A 55 10.84 -14.37 -0.08
C ILE A 55 12.10 -15.26 -0.08
N THR A 56 12.79 -15.33 1.05
CA THR A 56 14.07 -16.04 1.19
C THR A 56 13.89 -17.48 1.66
N ASP A 57 13.32 -17.65 2.85
CA ASP A 57 13.03 -18.98 3.41
C ASP A 57 11.55 -19.31 3.26
N LYS A 58 11.28 -20.58 2.98
CA LYS A 58 9.93 -21.12 2.85
C LYS A 58 9.88 -22.53 3.41
N ASN A 59 8.93 -22.76 4.30
CA ASN A 59 8.65 -24.06 4.87
C ASN A 59 7.13 -24.18 5.09
N LYS A 60 6.56 -25.35 4.78
CA LYS A 60 5.16 -25.64 5.07
C LYS A 60 5.05 -26.82 6.01
N ASP A 61 4.15 -26.68 6.97
CA ASP A 61 3.69 -27.77 7.81
C ASP A 61 2.16 -27.79 7.78
N SER A 62 1.60 -28.74 7.04
CA SER A 62 0.15 -28.91 6.91
C SER A 62 -0.56 -27.65 6.37
N ASN A 63 -1.23 -26.88 7.23
CA ASN A 63 -1.92 -25.63 6.89
C ASN A 63 -1.13 -24.36 7.28
N ILE A 64 0.03 -24.53 7.91
CA ILE A 64 0.90 -23.44 8.35
C ILE A 64 1.99 -23.23 7.31
N LEU A 65 2.11 -21.99 6.86
CA LEU A 65 3.16 -21.52 5.98
C LEU A 65 4.12 -20.62 6.79
N ASN A 66 5.35 -21.08 6.95
CA ASN A 66 6.42 -20.30 7.54
C ASN A 66 7.30 -19.75 6.41
N ILE A 67 7.32 -18.44 6.26
CA ILE A 67 8.17 -17.75 5.29
C ILE A 67 9.01 -16.70 5.96
N SER A 68 10.15 -16.39 5.36
CA SER A 68 10.89 -15.19 5.67
C SER A 68 10.90 -14.27 4.49
N ILE A 69 10.68 -12.98 4.76
CA ILE A 69 10.86 -11.93 3.76
C ILE A 69 12.05 -11.08 4.14
N THR A 70 12.82 -10.66 3.14
CA THR A 70 13.94 -9.74 3.30
C THR A 70 13.67 -8.49 2.47
N ASN A 71 13.83 -7.32 3.07
CA ASN A 71 13.74 -6.06 2.35
C ASN A 71 15.06 -5.84 1.62
N THR A 72 15.01 -5.91 0.29
CA THR A 72 16.16 -5.69 -0.60
C THR A 72 16.12 -4.30 -1.24
N GLY A 73 15.10 -3.51 -0.91
CA GLY A 73 14.94 -2.14 -1.35
C GLY A 73 15.72 -1.16 -0.49
N SER A 74 15.41 0.12 -0.67
CA SER A 74 15.98 1.24 0.10
C SER A 74 14.91 2.01 0.88
N GLU A 75 13.68 1.50 0.93
CA GLU A 75 12.54 2.10 1.63
C GLU A 75 12.16 1.24 2.83
N ILE A 76 11.78 1.88 3.94
CA ILE A 76 11.39 1.18 5.17
C ILE A 76 9.94 0.71 5.04
N ILE A 77 9.67 -0.56 5.31
CA ILE A 77 8.30 -1.08 5.33
C ILE A 77 7.79 -1.01 6.79
N SER A 78 7.08 0.06 7.10
CA SER A 78 6.61 0.36 8.46
C SER A 78 5.24 -0.23 8.79
N ASP A 79 4.37 -0.38 7.79
CA ASP A 79 2.97 -0.75 7.98
C ASP A 79 2.69 -2.22 7.67
N LYS A 80 3.03 -3.08 8.64
CA LYS A 80 2.69 -4.50 8.62
C LYS A 80 1.18 -4.79 8.69
N THR A 81 0.36 -3.85 9.17
CA THR A 81 -1.08 -4.10 9.34
C THR A 81 -1.84 -4.10 8.02
N HIS A 82 -1.31 -3.37 7.04
CA HIS A 82 -1.81 -3.33 5.66
C HIS A 82 -0.97 -4.19 4.70
N MET A 83 -0.21 -5.14 5.23
CA MET A 83 0.40 -6.18 4.40
C MET A 83 -0.52 -7.40 4.31
N ASP A 84 -0.64 -7.91 3.10
CA ASP A 84 -1.51 -9.03 2.79
C ASP A 84 -0.71 -10.21 2.27
N ILE A 85 -1.15 -11.42 2.65
CA ILE A 85 -0.57 -12.66 2.13
C ILE A 85 -1.66 -13.42 1.40
N PHE A 86 -1.37 -13.77 0.15
CA PHE A 86 -2.21 -14.63 -0.65
C PHE A 86 -1.57 -16.01 -0.73
N THR A 87 -2.39 -17.05 -0.61
CA THR A 87 -1.92 -18.44 -0.76
C THR A 87 -2.89 -19.26 -1.59
N SER A 88 -2.36 -20.17 -2.41
CA SER A 88 -3.17 -21.12 -3.19
C SER A 88 -3.02 -22.54 -2.66
N LEU A 89 -4.02 -23.38 -2.89
CA LEU A 89 -3.94 -24.79 -2.50
C LEU A 89 -3.06 -25.62 -3.45
N VAL A 90 -2.35 -26.59 -2.89
CA VAL A 90 -1.71 -27.68 -3.65
C VAL A 90 -2.81 -28.49 -4.36
N GLY A 91 -2.64 -28.73 -5.67
CA GLY A 91 -3.58 -29.53 -6.47
C GLY A 91 -4.52 -28.74 -7.38
N GLY A 92 -4.33 -27.42 -7.53
CA GLY A 92 -4.95 -26.65 -8.60
C GLY A 92 -6.44 -26.39 -8.45
N SER A 93 -7.01 -26.55 -7.25
CA SER A 93 -8.36 -26.05 -6.98
C SER A 93 -8.36 -24.53 -7.15
N THR A 94 -9.33 -23.99 -7.90
CA THR A 94 -9.40 -22.62 -8.40
C THR A 94 -9.75 -21.60 -7.31
N GLY A 95 -8.94 -21.53 -6.26
CA GLY A 95 -9.15 -20.62 -5.13
C GLY A 95 -7.83 -20.12 -4.55
N TYR A 96 -7.86 -18.89 -4.07
CA TYR A 96 -6.83 -18.30 -3.22
C TYR A 96 -7.44 -17.98 -1.86
N TRP A 97 -6.60 -17.98 -0.84
CA TRP A 97 -6.94 -17.47 0.47
C TRP A 97 -6.22 -16.16 0.70
N HIS A 98 -6.96 -15.17 1.18
CA HIS A 98 -6.42 -13.90 1.66
C HIS A 98 -6.22 -14.00 3.17
N LEU A 99 -5.00 -13.75 3.61
CA LEU A 99 -4.59 -13.80 5.00
C LEU A 99 -4.26 -12.37 5.45
N THR A 100 -4.92 -11.91 6.50
CA THR A 100 -4.70 -10.57 7.09
C THR A 100 -3.82 -10.64 8.32
N TYR A 101 -3.19 -9.52 8.67
CA TYR A 101 -2.31 -9.45 9.83
C TYR A 101 -3.08 -9.64 11.14
N ASN A 102 -2.55 -10.45 12.04
CA ASN A 102 -2.98 -10.58 13.42
C ASN A 102 -1.78 -10.59 14.36
N THR A 103 -1.95 -9.96 15.52
CA THR A 103 -0.96 -9.99 16.61
C THR A 103 -0.76 -11.39 17.20
N ALA A 104 -1.80 -12.24 17.16
CA ALA A 104 -1.73 -13.61 17.65
C ALA A 104 -1.53 -14.60 16.49
N CYS A 105 -0.61 -15.52 16.68
CA CYS A 105 -0.30 -16.58 15.71
C CYS A 105 -1.27 -17.76 15.79
N GLY A 106 -1.39 -18.51 14.69
CA GLY A 106 -2.19 -19.75 14.63
C GLY A 106 -3.69 -19.55 14.41
N ILE A 107 -4.16 -18.32 14.14
CA ILE A 107 -5.57 -18.06 13.81
C ILE A 107 -5.78 -18.27 12.32
N GLU A 108 -6.74 -19.12 11.95
CA GLU A 108 -7.09 -19.40 10.56
C GLU A 108 -7.46 -18.13 9.79
N GLY A 109 -6.96 -18.00 8.56
CA GLY A 109 -7.22 -16.83 7.72
C GLY A 109 -6.38 -15.61 8.09
N THR A 110 -5.34 -15.78 8.92
CA THR A 110 -4.46 -14.69 9.33
C THR A 110 -2.98 -15.07 9.24
N TRP A 111 -2.13 -14.05 9.24
CA TRP A 111 -0.69 -14.20 9.40
C TRP A 111 -0.19 -13.33 10.57
N CYS A 112 0.92 -13.75 11.17
CA CYS A 112 1.53 -13.07 12.30
C CYS A 112 3.06 -13.09 12.19
N ILE A 113 3.70 -12.34 13.08
CA ILE A 113 5.14 -12.43 13.33
C ILE A 113 5.31 -13.23 14.63
N PRO A 114 5.96 -14.42 14.59
CA PRO A 114 6.22 -15.19 15.81
C PRO A 114 7.05 -14.38 16.81
N SER A 115 6.65 -14.42 18.09
CA SER A 115 7.28 -13.65 19.17
C SER A 115 8.74 -14.04 19.44
N ASP A 116 9.16 -15.23 19.01
CA ASP A 116 10.51 -15.77 19.15
C ASP A 116 11.44 -15.46 17.96
N LYS A 117 10.88 -14.98 16.83
CA LYS A 117 11.64 -14.77 15.58
C LYS A 117 11.71 -13.31 15.14
N GLY A 118 10.64 -12.54 15.30
CA GLY A 118 10.64 -11.09 15.06
C GLY A 118 11.19 -10.63 13.70
N ILE A 119 11.64 -9.38 13.68
CA ILE A 119 12.45 -8.76 12.63
C ILE A 119 13.91 -8.80 13.12
N VAL A 120 14.84 -9.22 12.25
CA VAL A 120 16.26 -9.36 12.60
C VAL A 120 17.17 -8.86 11.46
N PRO A 121 18.16 -8.00 11.76
CA PRO A 121 18.25 -7.18 12.98
C PRO A 121 17.02 -6.27 13.13
N ASP A 122 16.80 -5.68 14.31
CA ASP A 122 15.75 -4.66 14.53
C ASP A 122 16.24 -3.72 15.63
N ALA A 123 17.07 -2.75 15.24
CA ALA A 123 17.81 -1.90 16.18
C ALA A 123 17.47 -0.40 16.05
N ILE A 124 17.18 0.07 14.84
CA ILE A 124 16.98 1.49 14.57
C ILE A 124 15.48 1.83 14.51
N HIS A 125 14.68 1.02 13.82
CA HIS A 125 13.24 1.23 13.67
C HIS A 125 12.40 0.03 14.20
N PRO A 126 12.12 0.00 15.51
CA PRO A 126 11.41 -1.10 16.16
C PRO A 126 10.12 -1.54 15.45
N ASN A 127 10.03 -2.82 15.11
CA ASN A 127 8.90 -3.45 14.42
C ASN A 127 8.58 -2.87 13.02
N GLN A 128 9.57 -2.24 12.38
CA GLN A 128 9.57 -1.85 10.97
C GLN A 128 10.64 -2.66 10.26
N LEU A 129 10.45 -2.92 8.97
CA LEU A 129 11.40 -3.71 8.20
C LEU A 129 12.31 -2.77 7.41
N ASP A 130 13.49 -2.50 7.95
CA ASP A 130 14.51 -1.68 7.31
C ASP A 130 15.14 -2.40 6.11
N PRO A 131 15.80 -1.67 5.20
CA PRO A 131 16.66 -2.27 4.18
C PRO A 131 17.67 -3.27 4.79
N ASP A 132 17.80 -4.42 4.15
CA ASP A 132 18.67 -5.55 4.57
C ASP A 132 18.22 -6.29 5.85
N GLU A 133 17.04 -5.95 6.40
CA GLU A 133 16.44 -6.70 7.50
C GLU A 133 15.54 -7.84 7.01
N LYS A 134 15.36 -8.84 7.88
CA LYS A 134 14.56 -10.02 7.62
C LYS A 134 13.42 -10.15 8.61
N MET A 135 12.20 -10.33 8.10
CA MET A 135 11.01 -10.59 8.91
C MET A 135 10.54 -12.02 8.75
N TRP A 136 10.28 -12.69 9.86
CA TRP A 136 9.66 -14.00 9.91
C TRP A 136 8.15 -13.89 9.96
N ILE A 137 7.48 -14.68 9.13
CA ILE A 137 6.04 -14.68 8.97
C ILE A 137 5.54 -16.11 9.14
N MET A 138 4.50 -16.25 9.95
CA MET A 138 3.71 -17.47 10.07
C MET A 138 2.28 -17.19 9.59
N ALA A 139 1.92 -17.78 8.45
CA ALA A 139 0.59 -17.69 7.85
C ALA A 139 -0.20 -18.97 8.11
N THR A 140 -1.42 -18.83 8.65
CA THR A 140 -2.28 -19.98 8.99
C THR A 140 -3.44 -20.06 8.01
N SER A 141 -3.37 -21.01 7.08
CA SER A 141 -4.47 -21.28 6.15
C SER A 141 -5.58 -22.08 6.86
N PRO A 142 -6.83 -22.07 6.35
CA PRO A 142 -7.91 -22.89 6.92
C PRO A 142 -7.54 -24.38 6.97
N THR A 143 -8.05 -25.09 7.99
CA THR A 143 -7.79 -26.52 8.16
C THR A 143 -8.17 -27.33 6.90
N GLY A 144 -7.32 -28.28 6.53
CA GLY A 144 -7.51 -29.11 5.33
C GLY A 144 -7.01 -28.44 4.03
N THR A 145 -6.40 -27.27 4.12
CA THR A 145 -5.75 -26.59 3.00
C THR A 145 -4.23 -26.67 3.15
N THR A 146 -3.53 -27.06 2.08
CA THR A 146 -2.07 -27.07 2.06
C THR A 146 -1.58 -26.01 1.09
N PRO A 147 -0.75 -25.04 1.52
CA PRO A 147 -0.24 -23.98 0.68
C PRO A 147 0.74 -24.53 -0.37
N GLY A 148 0.50 -24.21 -1.64
CA GLY A 148 1.37 -24.57 -2.77
C GLY A 148 2.09 -23.39 -3.41
N TRP A 149 1.56 -22.18 -3.21
CA TRP A 149 2.13 -20.93 -3.70
C TRP A 149 1.72 -19.82 -2.74
N CYS A 150 2.59 -18.83 -2.58
CA CYS A 150 2.29 -17.64 -1.80
C CYS A 150 2.71 -16.37 -2.53
N GLN A 151 2.03 -15.28 -2.21
CA GLN A 151 2.43 -13.92 -2.57
C GLN A 151 2.29 -13.03 -1.35
N VAL A 152 3.34 -12.26 -1.06
CA VAL A 152 3.34 -11.25 0.00
C VAL A 152 3.25 -9.89 -0.66
N VAL A 153 2.29 -9.08 -0.22
CA VAL A 153 2.05 -7.73 -0.73
C VAL A 153 2.25 -6.73 0.39
N THR A 154 3.08 -5.72 0.14
CA THR A 154 3.33 -4.62 1.08
C THR A 154 2.23 -3.57 1.03
N SER A 155 2.19 -2.67 2.02
CA SER A 155 1.20 -1.59 2.10
C SER A 155 1.22 -0.63 0.90
N ASN A 156 2.36 -0.49 0.20
CA ASN A 156 2.48 0.32 -1.01
C ASN A 156 2.28 -0.49 -2.31
N GLY A 157 1.86 -1.76 -2.21
CA GLY A 157 1.50 -2.61 -3.33
C GLY A 157 2.69 -3.24 -4.08
N VAL A 158 3.92 -3.16 -3.55
CA VAL A 158 5.03 -4.00 -4.04
C VAL A 158 4.87 -5.41 -3.49
N SER A 159 5.09 -6.41 -4.33
CA SER A 159 4.88 -7.81 -3.96
C SER A 159 5.98 -8.72 -4.49
N ASP A 160 6.20 -9.82 -3.79
CA ASP A 160 6.95 -10.98 -4.29
C ASP A 160 6.10 -12.25 -4.15
N SER A 161 6.38 -13.24 -4.98
CA SER A 161 5.66 -14.50 -4.97
C SER A 161 6.57 -15.69 -5.16
N ALA A 162 6.26 -16.80 -4.49
CA ALA A 162 7.05 -18.01 -4.54
C ALA A 162 6.18 -19.26 -4.45
N TYR A 163 6.57 -20.32 -5.16
CA TYR A 163 6.06 -21.67 -4.95
C TYR A 163 6.65 -22.27 -3.67
N ILE A 164 5.82 -23.01 -2.93
CA ILE A 164 6.15 -23.61 -1.62
C ILE A 164 6.49 -25.09 -1.74
#